data_AF-A0A2G2VKN4-F1
#
_entry.id   AF-A0A2G2VKN4-F1
#
_cell.length_a   1.000
_cell.length_b   1.000
_cell.length_c   1.000
_cell.angle_alpha   90.00
_cell.angle_beta   90.00
_cell.angle_gamma   90.00
#
_symmetry.space_group_name_H-M   'P 1'
#
loop_
_entity.id
_entity.type
_entity.pdbx_description
1 polymer ?
#
loop_
_entity_poly.entity_id
_entity_poly.type
_entity_poly.pdbx_seq_one_letter_code
_entity_poly.pdbx_strand_id
1 'polypeptide(L)'
;MGAPMEQNEINALYSTIQGFVGKSWNGSDLYPDPCGWTPIQGVSCDLFDGFWYVTDINIGPIHDNSLSCTPNAEFNLNLFTLKHLKSLLFFNCFVSPRHHPTSIPSEGWELLASTLESLEFRSNPGLIGQIPSTFGRLRKLQSLVLVENGLSGEMPPNLGSLVNLRRLVLAGNKLNGEIPETFGGFTQLLICDLSRNSLSGVLPKALFGGLVSLLKLDLSSNNLQGKIPQEISKLKNLTLLDLSNNKLSNGLTKSLQEMTCLEELVLSKNPMGGFLEILDWHNMRKLTTLDLSNMNLTGAIPKSIADLKKLRFLGLNDNKLMGDIPKNLENLPYASAIYLYGNNLTGELQFSEWFYSKMGRRFGAWGNENLCYPIGLVSTSNVPYGVKQCQQELNIIMDLDTKSKLVNGSLLNSQSSMGYLNDYGIWRSYVVELFMVILLLLN
;
A
#
# COMPACT_ATOMS: atom_id res chain seq x y z
N MET A 1 -40.24 -28.41 -17.09
CA MET A 1 -40.33 -27.45 -15.97
C MET A 1 -38.93 -27.28 -15.43
N GLY A 2 -38.50 -26.05 -15.11
CA GLY A 2 -37.22 -25.83 -14.44
C GLY A 2 -37.22 -26.50 -13.06
N ALA A 3 -36.04 -26.80 -12.53
CA ALA A 3 -35.89 -27.25 -11.16
C ALA A 3 -36.51 -26.21 -10.19
N PRO A 4 -37.22 -26.63 -9.13
CA PRO A 4 -37.78 -25.70 -8.17
C PRO A 4 -36.74 -25.25 -7.13
N MET A 5 -37.07 -24.20 -6.40
CA MET A 5 -36.34 -23.76 -5.22
C MET A 5 -37.20 -24.04 -3.99
N GLU A 6 -36.58 -24.46 -2.88
CA GLU A 6 -37.34 -24.74 -1.65
C GLU A 6 -37.90 -23.44 -1.05
N GLN A 7 -39.15 -23.47 -0.56
CA GLN A 7 -39.80 -22.27 0.00
C GLN A 7 -39.01 -21.65 1.15
N ASN A 8 -38.34 -22.47 1.96
CA ASN A 8 -37.49 -21.99 3.05
C ASN A 8 -36.27 -21.22 2.55
N GLU A 9 -35.65 -21.68 1.45
CA GLU A 9 -34.53 -20.99 0.80
C GLU A 9 -35.00 -19.63 0.24
N ILE A 10 -36.17 -19.59 -0.38
CA ILE A 10 -36.77 -18.35 -0.92
C ILE A 10 -37.00 -17.34 0.20
N ASN A 11 -37.64 -17.79 1.28
CA ASN A 11 -37.94 -16.94 2.43
C ASN A 11 -36.66 -16.44 3.12
N ALA A 12 -35.64 -17.27 3.20
CA ALA A 12 -34.33 -16.93 3.73
C ALA A 12 -33.63 -15.85 2.88
N LEU A 13 -33.62 -16.03 1.57
CA LEU A 13 -33.07 -15.06 0.63
C LEU A 13 -33.75 -13.70 0.75
N TYR A 14 -35.09 -13.67 0.73
CA TYR A 14 -35.83 -12.41 0.84
C TYR A 14 -35.62 -11.73 2.18
N SER A 15 -35.66 -12.48 3.28
CA SER A 15 -35.39 -11.93 4.61
C SER A 15 -33.98 -11.34 4.70
N THR A 16 -33.01 -12.01 4.09
CA THR A 16 -31.62 -11.55 4.02
C THR A 16 -31.55 -10.24 3.24
N ILE A 17 -32.08 -10.19 2.02
CA ILE A 17 -32.10 -8.98 1.19
C ILE A 17 -32.81 -7.82 1.90
N GLN A 18 -33.95 -8.06 2.53
CA GLN A 18 -34.71 -7.05 3.27
C GLN A 18 -33.92 -6.43 4.42
N GLY A 19 -33.00 -7.17 5.04
CA GLY A 19 -32.09 -6.63 6.05
C GLY A 19 -31.18 -5.52 5.50
N PHE A 20 -30.80 -5.60 4.22
CA PHE A 20 -29.86 -4.65 3.61
C PHE A 20 -30.51 -3.63 2.69
N VAL A 21 -31.64 -3.95 2.07
CA VAL A 21 -32.35 -3.11 1.08
C VAL A 21 -33.60 -2.46 1.69
N GLY A 22 -34.04 -2.93 2.86
CA GLY A 22 -35.18 -2.40 3.61
C GLY A 22 -36.44 -3.25 3.46
N LYS A 23 -37.29 -3.20 4.49
CA LYS A 23 -38.51 -4.02 4.62
C LYS A 23 -39.60 -3.69 3.59
N SER A 24 -39.54 -2.52 2.97
CA SER A 24 -40.42 -2.15 1.86
C SER A 24 -40.08 -2.84 0.55
N TRP A 25 -38.92 -3.51 0.47
CA TRP A 25 -38.58 -4.34 -0.68
C TRP A 25 -39.47 -5.59 -0.68
N ASN A 26 -40.38 -5.63 -1.65
CA ASN A 26 -41.32 -6.74 -1.85
C ASN A 26 -40.74 -7.71 -2.88
N GLY A 27 -39.93 -8.65 -2.39
CA GLY A 27 -39.25 -9.64 -3.22
C GLY A 27 -40.19 -10.63 -3.90
N SER A 28 -41.20 -11.13 -3.18
CA SER A 28 -42.07 -12.22 -3.67
C SER A 28 -42.91 -11.84 -4.88
N ASP A 29 -43.32 -10.58 -4.99
CA ASP A 29 -44.15 -10.12 -6.11
C ASP A 29 -43.32 -9.80 -7.36
N LEU A 30 -42.08 -9.32 -7.17
CA LEU A 30 -41.18 -8.93 -8.26
C LEU A 30 -40.34 -10.10 -8.78
N TYR A 31 -40.01 -11.06 -7.92
CA TYR A 31 -39.07 -12.14 -8.20
C TYR A 31 -39.60 -13.50 -7.72
N PRO A 32 -40.77 -13.98 -8.17
CA PRO A 32 -41.35 -15.25 -7.69
C PRO A 32 -40.44 -16.48 -7.90
N ASP A 33 -39.45 -16.39 -8.81
CA ASP A 33 -38.45 -17.42 -9.08
C ASP A 33 -37.03 -16.80 -9.20
N PRO A 34 -36.37 -16.50 -8.06
CA PRO A 34 -35.15 -15.70 -8.01
C PRO A 34 -33.91 -16.41 -8.57
N CYS A 35 -33.97 -17.74 -8.75
CA CYS A 35 -32.91 -18.56 -9.33
C CYS A 35 -33.26 -19.06 -10.76
N GLY A 36 -34.45 -18.73 -11.26
CA GLY A 36 -34.90 -19.14 -12.59
C GLY A 36 -35.29 -17.94 -13.45
N TRP A 37 -36.58 -17.77 -13.72
CA TRP A 37 -37.05 -16.82 -14.74
C TRP A 37 -37.00 -15.35 -14.32
N THR A 38 -36.92 -15.07 -13.01
CA THR A 38 -36.90 -13.72 -12.46
C THR A 38 -35.67 -13.53 -11.59
N PRO A 39 -34.46 -13.49 -12.16
CA PRO A 39 -33.23 -13.41 -11.38
C PRO A 39 -33.11 -12.07 -10.65
N ILE A 40 -32.57 -12.12 -9.43
CA ILE A 40 -32.25 -10.93 -8.65
C ILE A 40 -30.80 -10.54 -8.96
N GLN A 41 -30.59 -9.29 -9.38
CA GLN A 41 -29.23 -8.80 -9.63
C GLN A 41 -28.37 -8.90 -8.35
N GLY A 42 -27.21 -9.55 -8.48
CA GLY A 42 -26.31 -9.80 -7.36
C GLY A 42 -26.59 -11.10 -6.61
N VAL A 43 -27.64 -11.85 -6.96
CA VAL A 43 -27.89 -13.20 -6.44
C VAL A 43 -27.52 -14.22 -7.52
N SER A 44 -26.78 -15.26 -7.16
CA SER A 44 -26.54 -16.42 -8.03
C SER A 44 -26.92 -17.71 -7.32
N CYS A 45 -27.28 -18.72 -8.10
CA CYS A 45 -27.76 -20.00 -7.60
C CYS A 45 -27.17 -21.17 -8.38
N ASP A 46 -26.95 -22.28 -7.68
CA ASP A 46 -26.51 -23.55 -8.28
C ASP A 46 -27.52 -24.66 -7.98
N LEU A 47 -27.50 -25.70 -8.81
CA LEU A 47 -28.38 -26.85 -8.66
C LEU A 47 -27.74 -27.91 -7.76
N PHE A 48 -28.44 -28.30 -6.69
CA PHE A 48 -28.08 -29.41 -5.81
C PHE A 48 -29.27 -30.34 -5.64
N ASP A 49 -29.07 -31.63 -5.89
CA ASP A 49 -30.09 -32.69 -5.75
C ASP A 49 -31.43 -32.37 -6.45
N GLY A 50 -31.38 -31.64 -7.57
CA GLY A 50 -32.55 -31.27 -8.35
C GLY A 50 -33.28 -30.00 -7.87
N PHE A 51 -32.72 -29.27 -6.90
CA PHE A 51 -33.25 -27.99 -6.41
C PHE A 51 -32.23 -26.86 -6.59
N TRP A 52 -32.72 -25.65 -6.86
CA TRP A 52 -31.88 -24.45 -6.86
C TRP A 52 -31.62 -23.98 -5.43
N TYR A 53 -30.37 -23.61 -5.14
CA TYR A 53 -29.97 -22.99 -3.89
C TYR A 53 -29.10 -21.77 -4.14
N VAL A 54 -29.19 -20.79 -3.25
CA VAL A 54 -28.42 -19.55 -3.35
C VAL A 54 -26.97 -19.83 -3.01
N THR A 55 -26.07 -19.44 -3.90
CA THR A 55 -24.62 -19.61 -3.73
C THR A 55 -23.88 -18.29 -3.59
N ASP A 56 -24.42 -17.20 -4.12
CA ASP A 56 -23.75 -15.90 -4.10
C ASP A 56 -24.77 -14.80 -3.78
N ILE A 57 -24.40 -13.91 -2.85
CA ILE A 57 -25.16 -12.70 -2.54
C ILE A 57 -24.19 -11.52 -2.56
N ASN A 58 -24.43 -10.60 -3.49
CA ASN A 58 -23.65 -9.38 -3.69
C ASN A 58 -24.60 -8.17 -3.62
N ILE A 59 -24.52 -7.39 -2.54
CA ILE A 59 -25.43 -6.26 -2.29
C ILE A 59 -24.63 -4.95 -2.19
N GLY A 60 -25.25 -3.86 -2.69
CA GLY A 60 -24.63 -2.54 -2.78
C GLY A 60 -24.39 -2.10 -4.21
N PRO A 61 -24.08 -0.81 -4.44
CA PRO A 61 -23.97 -0.20 -5.78
C PRO A 61 -22.70 -0.65 -6.51
N ILE A 62 -22.66 -1.93 -6.87
CA ILE A 62 -21.56 -2.61 -7.58
C ILE A 62 -21.75 -2.47 -9.09
N HIS A 63 -23.00 -2.50 -9.55
CA HIS A 63 -23.43 -2.35 -10.93
C HIS A 63 -24.62 -1.39 -11.02
N ASP A 64 -24.90 -0.86 -12.21
CA ASP A 64 -25.96 0.15 -12.43
C ASP A 64 -27.36 -0.29 -11.95
N ASN A 65 -27.64 -1.60 -11.92
CA ASN A 65 -28.91 -2.19 -11.49
C ASN A 65 -28.81 -2.96 -10.16
N SER A 66 -27.75 -2.72 -9.37
CA SER A 66 -27.62 -3.35 -8.07
C SER A 66 -28.73 -2.91 -7.11
N LEU A 67 -29.11 -3.79 -6.19
CA LEU A 67 -29.98 -3.42 -5.08
C LEU A 67 -29.30 -2.38 -4.19
N SER A 68 -29.90 -1.19 -4.11
CA SER A 68 -29.44 -0.09 -3.24
C SER A 68 -29.65 -0.43 -1.78
N CYS A 69 -28.64 -0.21 -0.95
CA CYS A 69 -28.76 -0.46 0.48
C CYS A 69 -29.63 0.60 1.17
N THR A 70 -30.41 0.19 2.17
CA THR A 70 -31.19 1.09 3.02
C THR A 70 -30.29 1.79 4.06
N PRO A 71 -30.60 3.02 4.49
CA PRO A 71 -29.83 3.70 5.55
C PRO A 71 -29.75 2.93 6.87
N ASN A 72 -30.70 2.02 7.13
CA ASN A 72 -30.80 1.22 8.35
C ASN A 72 -30.43 -0.24 8.10
N ALA A 73 -29.45 -0.49 7.22
CA ALA A 73 -29.04 -1.85 6.87
C ALA A 73 -28.58 -2.62 8.12
N GLU A 74 -29.01 -3.87 8.23
CA GLU A 74 -28.70 -4.76 9.35
C GLU A 74 -28.45 -6.20 8.87
N PHE A 75 -27.64 -6.94 9.63
CA PHE A 75 -27.47 -8.37 9.39
C PHE A 75 -28.71 -9.13 9.87
N ASN A 76 -29.45 -9.73 8.94
CA ASN A 76 -30.54 -10.65 9.28
C ASN A 76 -29.98 -12.06 9.54
N LEU A 77 -30.35 -12.68 10.67
CA LEU A 77 -29.91 -14.03 11.02
C LEU A 77 -30.38 -15.11 10.03
N ASN A 78 -31.42 -14.83 9.23
CA ASN A 78 -31.85 -15.73 8.15
C ASN A 78 -30.75 -15.93 7.08
N LEU A 79 -29.75 -15.07 7.01
CA LEU A 79 -28.53 -15.27 6.21
C LEU A 79 -27.92 -16.66 6.45
N PHE A 80 -27.83 -17.08 7.72
CA PHE A 80 -27.18 -18.32 8.10
C PHE A 80 -28.02 -19.57 7.80
N THR A 81 -29.24 -19.40 7.29
CA THR A 81 -30.07 -20.51 6.82
C THR A 81 -29.77 -20.91 5.37
N LEU A 82 -29.08 -20.06 4.61
CA LEU A 82 -28.62 -20.31 3.24
C LEU A 82 -27.39 -21.22 3.25
N LYS A 83 -27.60 -22.51 3.49
CA LYS A 83 -26.52 -23.47 3.76
C LYS A 83 -25.54 -23.65 2.60
N HIS A 84 -25.96 -23.36 1.37
CA HIS A 84 -25.14 -23.51 0.16
C HIS A 84 -24.38 -22.24 -0.23
N LEU A 85 -24.46 -21.17 0.57
CA LEU A 85 -23.80 -19.90 0.28
C LEU A 85 -22.28 -20.07 0.21
N LYS A 86 -21.71 -19.75 -0.95
CA LYS A 86 -20.27 -19.77 -1.27
C LYS A 86 -19.65 -18.39 -1.20
N SER A 87 -20.38 -17.35 -1.61
CA SER A 87 -19.88 -15.98 -1.64
C SER A 87 -20.87 -15.01 -1.00
N LEU A 88 -20.35 -14.11 -0.15
CA LEU A 88 -21.12 -13.02 0.43
C LEU A 88 -20.34 -11.72 0.32
N LEU A 89 -20.93 -10.73 -0.36
CA LEU A 89 -20.33 -9.42 -0.56
C LEU A 89 -21.28 -8.27 -0.22
N PHE A 90 -20.78 -7.31 0.57
CA PHE A 90 -21.44 -6.02 0.80
C PHE A 90 -20.52 -4.87 0.43
N PHE A 91 -20.96 -4.02 -0.48
CA PHE A 91 -20.25 -2.81 -0.87
C PHE A 91 -21.05 -1.57 -0.46
N ASN A 92 -20.46 -0.68 0.34
CA ASN A 92 -21.04 0.63 0.66
C ASN A 92 -22.50 0.59 1.15
N CYS A 93 -22.86 -0.41 1.97
CA CYS A 93 -24.17 -0.54 2.60
C CYS A 93 -24.25 0.11 4.00
N PHE A 94 -23.19 -0.02 4.81
CA PHE A 94 -23.16 0.59 6.14
C PHE A 94 -22.35 1.88 6.08
N VAL A 95 -23.02 3.01 5.84
CA VAL A 95 -22.35 4.26 5.44
C VAL A 95 -22.09 5.22 6.62
N SER A 96 -22.92 5.21 7.67
CA SER A 96 -22.79 6.21 8.76
C SER A 96 -22.42 5.59 10.10
N PRO A 97 -21.16 5.72 10.56
CA PRO A 97 -20.74 5.25 11.89
C PRO A 97 -21.37 6.01 13.06
N ARG A 98 -22.04 7.15 12.80
CA ARG A 98 -22.66 7.98 13.84
C ARG A 98 -24.17 7.79 13.98
N HIS A 99 -24.84 7.31 12.94
CA HIS A 99 -26.30 7.27 12.92
C HIS A 99 -26.84 5.84 12.99
N HIS A 100 -26.16 4.87 12.36
CA HIS A 100 -26.47 3.45 12.46
C HIS A 100 -25.19 2.62 12.41
N PRO A 101 -24.40 2.62 13.50
CA PRO A 101 -23.26 1.73 13.59
C PRO A 101 -23.74 0.28 13.66
N THR A 102 -23.24 -0.57 12.77
CA THR A 102 -23.58 -2.00 12.74
C THR A 102 -22.34 -2.82 13.04
N SER A 103 -22.48 -3.87 13.85
CA SER A 103 -21.40 -4.85 14.07
C SER A 103 -21.68 -6.13 13.29
N ILE A 104 -20.61 -6.80 12.87
CA ILE A 104 -20.73 -8.14 12.29
C ILE A 104 -21.24 -9.10 13.37
N PRO A 105 -22.26 -9.95 13.10
CA PRO A 105 -22.74 -10.94 14.06
C PRO A 105 -21.59 -11.83 14.56
N SER A 106 -21.54 -12.08 15.86
CA SER A 106 -20.49 -12.92 16.47
C SER A 106 -20.71 -14.41 16.27
N GLU A 107 -21.95 -14.83 15.96
CA GLU A 107 -22.39 -16.22 15.86
C GLU A 107 -23.05 -16.50 14.51
N GLY A 108 -23.29 -17.78 14.19
CA GLY A 108 -23.95 -18.22 12.95
C GLY A 108 -22.98 -18.57 11.83
N TRP A 109 -21.78 -17.99 11.82
CA TRP A 109 -20.75 -18.27 10.80
C TRP A 109 -20.33 -19.73 10.74
N GLU A 110 -20.37 -20.46 11.85
CA GLU A 110 -20.13 -21.90 11.90
C GLU A 110 -21.11 -22.71 11.04
N LEU A 111 -22.32 -22.20 10.76
CA LEU A 111 -23.31 -22.86 9.90
C LEU A 111 -22.90 -22.83 8.43
N LEU A 112 -22.04 -21.88 8.05
CA LEU A 112 -21.49 -21.73 6.71
C LEU A 112 -20.05 -22.28 6.59
N ALA A 113 -19.57 -22.96 7.64
CA ALA A 113 -18.17 -23.40 7.75
C ALA A 113 -17.70 -24.31 6.61
N SER A 114 -18.63 -25.10 6.05
CA SER A 114 -18.37 -26.09 5.01
C SER A 114 -18.70 -25.61 3.60
N THR A 115 -19.15 -24.37 3.43
CA THR A 115 -19.64 -23.86 2.14
C THR A 115 -19.07 -22.51 1.76
N LEU A 116 -18.87 -21.59 2.71
CA LEU A 116 -18.39 -20.24 2.40
C LEU A 116 -16.93 -20.25 1.94
N GLU A 117 -16.70 -19.72 0.74
CA GLU A 117 -15.40 -19.63 0.07
C GLU A 117 -14.92 -18.17 -0.02
N SER A 118 -15.83 -17.21 -0.10
CA SER A 118 -15.52 -15.78 -0.18
C SER A 118 -16.42 -14.95 0.75
N LEU A 119 -15.80 -14.09 1.55
CA LEU A 119 -16.50 -13.14 2.43
C LEU A 119 -15.90 -11.75 2.27
N GLU A 120 -16.68 -10.81 1.74
CA GLU A 120 -16.18 -9.50 1.33
C GLU A 120 -17.05 -8.32 1.78
N PHE A 121 -16.60 -7.56 2.77
CA PHE A 121 -17.21 -6.30 3.20
C PHE A 121 -16.30 -5.15 2.81
N ARG A 122 -16.73 -4.34 1.83
CA ARG A 122 -15.90 -3.32 1.19
C ARG A 122 -16.52 -1.93 1.36
N SER A 123 -15.72 -0.97 1.82
CA SER A 123 -16.10 0.44 1.93
C SER A 123 -17.39 0.66 2.75
N ASN A 124 -17.53 -0.03 3.88
CA ASN A 124 -18.64 0.12 4.83
C ASN A 124 -18.15 0.82 6.12
N PRO A 125 -17.96 2.15 6.11
CA PRO A 125 -17.40 2.88 7.27
C PRO A 125 -18.27 2.82 8.54
N GLY A 126 -19.56 2.51 8.41
CA GLY A 126 -20.50 2.26 9.52
C GLY A 126 -20.47 0.83 10.08
N LEU A 127 -19.74 -0.08 9.43
CA LEU A 127 -19.51 -1.44 9.93
C LEU A 127 -18.35 -1.42 10.94
N ILE A 128 -18.69 -1.43 12.23
CA ILE A 128 -17.78 -1.27 13.35
C ILE A 128 -17.68 -2.55 14.21
N GLY A 129 -17.03 -2.45 15.36
CA GLY A 129 -16.84 -3.58 16.28
C GLY A 129 -15.61 -4.41 15.92
N GLN A 130 -15.51 -5.61 16.50
CA GLN A 130 -14.39 -6.53 16.30
C GLN A 130 -14.66 -7.48 15.14
N ILE A 131 -13.58 -8.02 14.55
CA ILE A 131 -13.70 -9.16 13.64
C ILE A 131 -14.12 -10.39 14.47
N PRO A 132 -15.21 -11.10 14.12
CA PRO A 132 -15.64 -12.27 14.88
C PRO A 132 -14.60 -13.38 14.88
N SER A 133 -14.27 -13.92 16.06
CA SER A 133 -13.36 -15.07 16.18
C SER A 133 -13.92 -16.33 15.53
N THR A 134 -15.26 -16.42 15.39
CA THR A 134 -15.98 -17.50 14.70
C THR A 134 -15.65 -17.58 13.22
N PHE A 135 -15.13 -16.52 12.60
CA PHE A 135 -14.61 -16.58 11.22
C PHE A 135 -13.54 -17.66 11.06
N GLY A 136 -12.75 -17.96 12.10
CA GLY A 136 -11.76 -19.04 12.08
C GLY A 136 -12.36 -20.44 11.82
N ARG A 137 -13.69 -20.60 11.96
CA ARG A 137 -14.39 -21.86 11.67
C ARG A 137 -14.72 -22.05 10.19
N LEU A 138 -14.55 -21.04 9.34
CA LEU A 138 -14.89 -21.09 7.91
C LEU A 138 -13.86 -21.89 7.10
N ARG A 139 -13.86 -23.23 7.25
CA ARG A 139 -12.78 -24.11 6.76
C ARG A 139 -12.58 -24.10 5.23
N LYS A 140 -13.59 -23.70 4.45
CA LYS A 140 -13.49 -23.54 3.00
C LYS A 140 -13.10 -22.14 2.54
N LEU A 141 -12.96 -21.18 3.45
CA LEU A 141 -12.72 -19.78 3.09
C LEU A 141 -11.37 -19.62 2.37
N GLN A 142 -11.43 -19.01 1.19
CA GLN A 142 -10.30 -18.70 0.33
C GLN A 142 -10.05 -17.19 0.23
N SER A 143 -11.10 -16.38 0.35
CA SER A 143 -11.01 -14.91 0.31
C SER A 143 -11.71 -14.30 1.52
N LEU A 144 -10.96 -13.55 2.34
CA LEU A 144 -11.50 -12.71 3.42
C LEU A 144 -11.09 -11.27 3.17
N VAL A 145 -12.08 -10.42 2.88
CA VAL A 145 -11.85 -9.02 2.48
C VAL A 145 -12.73 -8.12 3.32
N LEU A 146 -12.14 -7.40 4.26
CA LEU A 146 -12.84 -6.46 5.13
C LEU A 146 -12.26 -5.07 4.95
N VAL A 147 -12.15 -4.58 3.71
CA VAL A 147 -11.43 -3.34 3.37
C VAL A 147 -12.27 -2.08 3.58
N GLU A 148 -11.66 -1.02 4.08
CA GLU A 148 -12.28 0.32 4.25
C GLU A 148 -13.57 0.29 5.09
N ASN A 149 -13.54 -0.41 6.22
CA ASN A 149 -14.64 -0.42 7.18
C ASN A 149 -14.28 0.34 8.46
N GLY A 150 -15.17 0.31 9.45
CA GLY A 150 -14.95 0.88 10.77
C GLY A 150 -14.47 -0.12 11.82
N LEU A 151 -13.98 -1.30 11.43
CA LEU A 151 -13.62 -2.39 12.34
C LEU A 151 -12.46 -2.00 13.25
N SER A 152 -12.45 -2.52 14.47
CA SER A 152 -11.53 -2.13 15.53
C SER A 152 -11.20 -3.30 16.46
N GLY A 153 -10.24 -3.10 17.36
CA GLY A 153 -9.75 -4.14 18.26
C GLY A 153 -8.71 -5.04 17.61
N GLU A 154 -8.35 -6.11 18.32
CA GLU A 154 -7.28 -7.03 17.91
C GLU A 154 -7.77 -8.00 16.84
N MET A 155 -6.85 -8.46 15.99
CA MET A 155 -7.12 -9.53 15.03
C MET A 155 -7.25 -10.87 15.77
N PRO A 156 -8.35 -11.62 15.61
CA PRO A 156 -8.53 -12.90 16.31
C PRO A 156 -7.46 -13.92 15.92
N PRO A 157 -6.71 -14.50 16.88
CA PRO A 157 -5.70 -15.52 16.57
C PRO A 157 -6.27 -16.76 15.87
N ASN A 158 -7.54 -17.09 16.16
CA ASN A 158 -8.27 -18.19 15.53
C ASN A 158 -8.44 -18.03 14.01
N LEU A 159 -8.29 -16.82 13.43
CA LEU A 159 -8.26 -16.70 11.98
C LEU A 159 -7.13 -17.55 11.37
N GLY A 160 -6.03 -17.78 12.09
CA GLY A 160 -4.91 -18.63 11.64
C GLY A 160 -5.27 -20.08 11.30
N SER A 161 -6.47 -20.57 11.65
CA SER A 161 -6.93 -21.91 11.24
C SER A 161 -7.49 -21.99 9.82
N LEU A 162 -7.60 -20.85 9.10
CA LEU A 162 -8.08 -20.80 7.72
C LEU A 162 -6.99 -21.24 6.72
N VAL A 163 -6.64 -22.52 6.74
CA VAL A 163 -5.52 -23.10 5.98
C VAL A 163 -5.67 -23.01 4.45
N ASN A 164 -6.89 -22.81 3.95
CA ASN A 164 -7.21 -22.65 2.53
C ASN A 164 -7.24 -21.18 2.08
N LEU A 165 -6.98 -20.23 2.99
CA LEU A 165 -7.05 -18.81 2.69
C LEU A 165 -5.95 -18.42 1.68
N ARG A 166 -6.38 -17.81 0.58
CA ARG A 166 -5.52 -17.31 -0.52
C ARG A 166 -5.41 -15.79 -0.51
N ARG A 167 -6.44 -15.10 -0.01
CA ARG A 167 -6.50 -13.65 0.06
C ARG A 167 -7.01 -13.19 1.42
N LEU A 168 -6.19 -12.39 2.10
CA LEU A 168 -6.54 -11.70 3.33
C LEU A 168 -6.33 -10.20 3.13
N VAL A 169 -7.41 -9.42 3.13
CA VAL A 169 -7.35 -7.96 2.97
C VAL A 169 -8.17 -7.31 4.08
N LEU A 170 -7.49 -6.71 5.05
CA LEU A 170 -8.09 -6.02 6.20
C LEU A 170 -7.74 -4.52 6.20
N ALA A 171 -7.31 -4.00 5.05
CA ALA A 171 -6.78 -2.66 4.92
C ALA A 171 -7.80 -1.55 5.22
N GLY A 172 -7.34 -0.42 5.75
CA GLY A 172 -8.18 0.76 5.95
C GLY A 172 -9.23 0.59 7.06
N ASN A 173 -8.85 -0.03 8.18
CA ASN A 173 -9.67 -0.15 9.38
C ASN A 173 -9.00 0.54 10.59
N LYS A 174 -9.51 0.27 11.79
CA LYS A 174 -8.96 0.72 13.08
C LYS A 174 -8.44 -0.46 13.91
N LEU A 175 -7.98 -1.53 13.26
CA LEU A 175 -7.44 -2.71 13.94
C LEU A 175 -6.17 -2.33 14.71
N ASN A 176 -5.98 -2.92 15.88
CA ASN A 176 -4.87 -2.64 16.78
C ASN A 176 -4.28 -3.94 17.36
N GLY A 177 -3.32 -3.80 18.27
CA GLY A 177 -2.59 -4.93 18.84
C GLY A 177 -1.57 -5.52 17.85
N GLU A 178 -1.04 -6.68 18.22
CA GLU A 178 0.00 -7.36 17.43
C GLU A 178 -0.58 -8.20 16.29
N ILE A 179 0.25 -8.49 15.28
CA ILE A 179 -0.09 -9.48 14.25
C ILE A 179 -0.01 -10.87 14.90
N PRO A 180 -1.08 -11.68 14.94
CA PRO A 180 -1.03 -12.99 15.59
C PRO A 180 -0.02 -13.93 14.94
N GLU A 181 0.81 -14.60 15.74
CA GLU A 181 1.77 -15.60 15.24
C GLU A 181 1.09 -16.76 14.51
N THR A 182 -0.16 -17.06 14.87
CA THR A 182 -0.99 -18.09 14.23
C THR A 182 -1.26 -17.82 12.76
N PHE A 183 -1.08 -16.58 12.28
CA PHE A 183 -1.23 -16.24 10.85
C PHE A 183 -0.12 -16.88 10.00
N GLY A 184 0.95 -17.40 10.61
CA GLY A 184 1.87 -18.32 9.94
C GLY A 184 1.20 -19.60 9.43
N GLY A 185 -0.03 -19.93 9.87
CA GLY A 185 -0.81 -21.06 9.38
C GLY A 185 -1.35 -20.92 7.94
N PHE A 186 -1.32 -19.72 7.35
CA PHE A 186 -1.86 -19.47 6.01
C PHE A 186 -0.92 -19.92 4.88
N THR A 187 -0.68 -21.22 4.80
CA THR A 187 0.30 -21.82 3.87
C THR A 187 -0.04 -21.61 2.39
N GLN A 188 -1.31 -21.37 2.05
CA GLN A 188 -1.78 -21.09 0.68
C GLN A 188 -1.99 -19.60 0.38
N LEU A 189 -1.65 -18.70 1.31
CA LEU A 189 -1.88 -17.28 1.16
C LEU A 189 -1.04 -16.70 0.04
N LEU A 190 -1.69 -15.98 -0.87
CA LEU A 190 -1.06 -15.32 -2.01
C LEU A 190 -0.99 -13.80 -1.79
N ILE A 191 -2.01 -13.22 -1.16
CA ILE A 191 -2.14 -11.78 -0.92
C ILE A 191 -2.47 -11.55 0.55
N CYS A 192 -1.65 -10.76 1.22
CA CYS A 192 -1.89 -10.25 2.57
C CYS A 192 -1.77 -8.72 2.55
N ASP A 193 -2.87 -8.03 2.81
CA ASP A 193 -2.90 -6.57 2.96
C ASP A 193 -3.55 -6.20 4.30
N LEU A 194 -2.72 -5.75 5.23
CA LEU A 194 -3.11 -5.26 6.56
C LEU A 194 -2.83 -3.76 6.71
N SER A 195 -2.63 -3.06 5.59
CA SER A 195 -2.21 -1.66 5.56
C SER A 195 -3.26 -0.71 6.15
N ARG A 196 -2.84 0.51 6.49
CA ARG A 196 -3.75 1.59 6.96
C ARG A 196 -4.61 1.13 8.15
N ASN A 197 -3.94 0.67 9.20
CA ASN A 197 -4.53 0.27 10.47
C ASN A 197 -3.74 0.90 11.63
N SER A 198 -3.96 0.46 12.86
CA SER A 198 -3.21 0.85 14.06
C SER A 198 -2.44 -0.34 14.67
N LEU A 199 -2.06 -1.33 13.88
CA LEU A 199 -1.32 -2.52 14.33
C LEU A 199 0.02 -2.13 14.95
N SER A 200 0.40 -2.77 16.04
CA SER A 200 1.59 -2.45 16.83
C SER A 200 2.41 -3.71 17.13
N GLY A 201 3.44 -3.58 17.97
CA GLY A 201 4.35 -4.69 18.28
C GLY A 201 5.36 -4.97 17.17
N VAL A 202 6.06 -6.09 17.30
CA VAL A 202 7.11 -6.51 16.36
C VAL A 202 6.56 -7.40 15.26
N LEU A 203 7.24 -7.45 14.12
CA LEU A 203 6.95 -8.42 13.07
C LEU A 203 7.22 -9.86 13.59
N PRO A 204 6.21 -10.73 13.68
CA PRO A 204 6.38 -12.05 14.30
C PRO A 204 7.19 -12.99 13.39
N LYS A 205 8.22 -13.63 13.94
CA LYS A 205 9.09 -14.55 13.17
C LYS A 205 8.33 -15.75 12.61
N ALA A 206 7.36 -16.26 13.37
CA ALA A 206 6.54 -17.41 12.99
C ALA A 206 5.72 -17.15 11.72
N LEU A 207 5.30 -15.89 11.49
CA LEU A 207 4.56 -15.47 10.31
C LEU A 207 5.31 -15.83 9.02
N PHE A 208 6.56 -15.41 8.93
CA PHE A 208 7.38 -15.60 7.72
C PHE A 208 7.84 -17.05 7.50
N GLY A 209 7.71 -17.90 8.52
CA GLY A 209 8.00 -19.33 8.40
C GLY A 209 6.97 -20.12 7.59
N GLY A 210 5.70 -19.68 7.60
CA GLY A 210 4.60 -20.46 7.02
C GLY A 210 3.94 -19.85 5.79
N LEU A 211 4.10 -18.54 5.53
CA LEU A 211 3.55 -17.86 4.35
C LEU A 211 4.34 -18.14 3.06
N VAL A 212 4.67 -19.40 2.77
CA VAL A 212 5.57 -19.81 1.69
C VAL A 212 5.03 -19.54 0.28
N SER A 213 3.72 -19.39 0.11
CA SER A 213 3.05 -19.10 -1.16
C SER A 213 2.88 -17.61 -1.45
N LEU A 214 3.26 -16.74 -0.51
CA LEU A 214 2.91 -15.32 -0.55
C LEU A 214 3.57 -14.60 -1.73
N LEU A 215 2.77 -13.82 -2.44
CA LEU A 215 3.19 -13.00 -3.58
C LEU A 215 3.22 -11.51 -3.21
N LYS A 216 2.21 -11.04 -2.47
CA LYS A 216 2.08 -9.63 -2.05
C LYS A 216 1.89 -9.53 -0.53
N LEU A 217 2.73 -8.72 0.11
CA LEU A 217 2.61 -8.36 1.53
C LEU A 217 2.64 -6.85 1.68
N ASP A 218 1.52 -6.28 2.13
CA ASP A 218 1.41 -4.87 2.49
C ASP A 218 1.03 -4.73 3.96
N LEU A 219 1.96 -4.19 4.76
CA LEU A 219 1.78 -3.85 6.17
C LEU A 219 1.96 -2.34 6.40
N SER A 220 1.91 -1.54 5.33
CA SER A 220 2.21 -0.11 5.37
C SER A 220 1.22 0.68 6.23
N SER A 221 1.65 1.85 6.70
CA SER A 221 0.79 2.77 7.47
C SER A 221 0.16 2.12 8.71
N ASN A 222 1.04 1.64 9.60
CA ASN A 222 0.71 1.05 10.90
C ASN A 222 1.66 1.61 11.97
N ASN A 223 1.63 1.03 13.18
CA ASN A 223 2.53 1.35 14.29
C ASN A 223 3.55 0.23 14.58
N LEU A 224 3.89 -0.61 13.59
CA LEU A 224 4.80 -1.74 13.76
C LEU A 224 6.22 -1.26 14.09
N GLN A 225 6.90 -1.94 15.00
CA GLN A 225 8.19 -1.51 15.54
C GLN A 225 9.23 -2.63 15.56
N GLY A 226 10.46 -2.27 15.94
CA GLY A 226 11.58 -3.21 16.01
C GLY A 226 12.18 -3.51 14.64
N LYS A 227 12.97 -4.59 14.56
CA LYS A 227 13.72 -4.94 13.34
C LYS A 227 12.91 -5.82 12.40
N ILE A 228 13.21 -5.75 11.10
CA ILE A 228 12.76 -6.76 10.14
C ILE A 228 13.44 -8.11 10.50
N PRO A 229 12.67 -9.17 10.79
CA PRO A 229 13.24 -10.47 11.13
C PRO A 229 13.92 -11.13 9.94
N GLN A 230 14.99 -11.88 10.18
CA GLN A 230 15.75 -12.57 9.14
C GLN A 230 14.89 -13.61 8.39
N GLU A 231 13.87 -14.14 9.06
CA GLU A 231 12.92 -15.11 8.51
C GLU A 231 12.13 -14.54 7.33
N ILE A 232 12.09 -13.22 7.10
CA ILE A 232 11.50 -12.59 5.91
C ILE A 232 12.05 -13.19 4.60
N SER A 233 13.32 -13.63 4.61
CA SER A 233 13.99 -14.28 3.47
C SER A 233 13.34 -15.58 3.03
N LYS A 234 12.50 -16.22 3.87
CA LYS A 234 11.77 -17.44 3.54
C LYS A 234 10.64 -17.22 2.54
N LEU A 235 10.19 -15.98 2.36
CA LEU A 235 9.16 -15.62 1.38
C LEU A 235 9.73 -15.58 -0.04
N LYS A 236 10.14 -16.74 -0.58
CA LYS A 236 10.87 -16.84 -1.85
C LYS A 236 10.04 -16.47 -3.09
N ASN A 237 8.71 -16.47 -2.97
CA ASN A 237 7.80 -16.12 -4.07
C ASN A 237 7.33 -14.66 -4.02
N LEU A 238 7.72 -13.90 -2.98
CA LEU A 238 7.23 -12.55 -2.79
C LEU A 238 7.75 -11.63 -3.89
N THR A 239 6.81 -10.93 -4.56
CA THR A 239 7.10 -9.93 -5.58
C THR A 239 6.93 -8.52 -5.04
N LEU A 240 6.09 -8.33 -4.02
CA LEU A 240 5.85 -7.04 -3.40
C LEU A 240 5.94 -7.10 -1.88
N LEU A 241 6.78 -6.23 -1.32
CA LEU A 241 6.90 -5.97 0.11
C LEU A 241 6.76 -4.48 0.38
N ASP A 242 5.66 -4.08 1.01
CA ASP A 242 5.47 -2.72 1.53
C ASP A 242 5.37 -2.74 3.05
N LEU A 243 6.36 -2.14 3.70
CA LEU A 243 6.42 -1.92 5.16
C LEU A 243 6.47 -0.42 5.51
N SER A 244 6.18 0.44 4.54
CA SER A 244 6.35 1.89 4.67
C SER A 244 5.48 2.50 5.76
N ASN A 245 5.87 3.67 6.25
CA ASN A 245 5.09 4.44 7.22
C ASN A 245 4.77 3.62 8.49
N ASN A 246 5.83 3.14 9.14
CA ASN A 246 5.80 2.39 10.39
C ASN A 246 6.89 2.96 11.34
N LYS A 247 7.19 2.24 12.43
CA LYS A 247 8.22 2.58 13.42
C LYS A 247 9.36 1.54 13.41
N LEU A 248 9.63 0.90 12.27
CA LEU A 248 10.67 -0.11 12.13
C LEU A 248 12.06 0.53 12.28
N SER A 249 12.95 -0.17 12.97
CA SER A 249 14.26 0.33 13.39
C SER A 249 15.35 -0.76 13.27
N ASN A 250 16.58 -0.42 13.66
CA ASN A 250 17.75 -1.33 13.70
C ASN A 250 18.29 -1.80 12.34
N GLY A 251 18.15 -0.96 11.33
CA GLY A 251 18.83 -1.09 10.03
C GLY A 251 18.23 -2.13 9.07
N LEU A 252 18.72 -2.09 7.83
CA LEU A 252 18.45 -3.10 6.81
C LEU A 252 19.09 -4.45 7.21
N THR A 253 18.47 -5.56 6.82
CA THR A 253 18.98 -6.92 7.08
C THR A 253 19.47 -7.58 5.79
N LYS A 254 20.62 -8.26 5.84
CA LYS A 254 21.17 -9.02 4.70
C LYS A 254 20.17 -10.00 4.10
N SER A 255 19.26 -10.50 4.92
CA SER A 255 18.19 -11.44 4.52
C SER A 255 17.32 -10.91 3.37
N LEU A 256 17.17 -9.59 3.22
CA LEU A 256 16.43 -8.98 2.12
C LEU A 256 17.03 -9.33 0.74
N GLN A 257 18.35 -9.46 0.65
CA GLN A 257 19.03 -9.77 -0.62
C GLN A 257 18.74 -11.20 -1.10
N GLU A 258 18.23 -12.08 -0.23
CA GLU A 258 17.88 -13.46 -0.58
C GLU A 258 16.47 -13.60 -1.19
N MET A 259 15.70 -12.51 -1.22
CA MET A 259 14.35 -12.45 -1.78
C MET A 259 14.42 -12.16 -3.29
N THR A 260 14.96 -13.11 -4.04
CA THR A 260 15.33 -12.94 -5.46
C THR A 260 14.15 -12.75 -6.43
N CYS A 261 12.92 -13.00 -5.96
CA CYS A 261 11.69 -12.71 -6.72
C CYS A 261 11.15 -11.30 -6.54
N LEU A 262 11.71 -10.52 -5.61
CA LEU A 262 11.17 -9.21 -5.24
C LEU A 262 11.29 -8.20 -6.39
N GLU A 263 10.15 -7.58 -6.73
CA GLU A 263 10.02 -6.56 -7.77
C GLU A 263 9.81 -5.18 -7.13
N GLU A 264 9.08 -5.13 -6.02
CA GLU A 264 8.78 -3.90 -5.30
C GLU A 264 9.17 -4.01 -3.83
N LEU A 265 10.10 -3.14 -3.40
CA LEU A 265 10.53 -3.01 -2.02
C LEU A 265 10.29 -1.56 -1.57
N VAL A 266 9.31 -1.38 -0.68
CA VAL A 266 8.94 -0.08 -0.13
C VAL A 266 9.10 -0.13 1.38
N LEU A 267 10.14 0.54 1.90
CA LEU A 267 10.44 0.61 3.35
C LEU A 267 10.40 2.05 3.88
N SER A 268 10.01 3.00 3.04
CA SER A 268 10.08 4.43 3.33
C SER A 268 9.34 4.84 4.60
N LYS A 269 9.72 5.98 5.18
CA LYS A 269 9.12 6.53 6.41
C LYS A 269 9.18 5.53 7.59
N ASN A 270 10.36 4.98 7.82
CA ASN A 270 10.68 4.14 8.99
C ASN A 270 12.03 4.57 9.57
N PRO A 271 12.20 4.75 10.88
CA PRO A 271 13.47 5.16 11.48
C PRO A 271 14.52 4.02 11.52
N MET A 272 14.79 3.37 10.38
CA MET A 272 15.67 2.20 10.28
C MET A 272 17.12 2.54 10.61
N GLY A 273 17.65 3.64 10.09
CA GLY A 273 19.08 3.90 10.11
C GLY A 273 19.87 2.84 9.33
N GLY A 274 21.17 2.74 9.61
CA GLY A 274 22.07 1.82 8.91
C GLY A 274 22.51 2.35 7.54
N PHE A 275 23.14 1.48 6.75
CA PHE A 275 23.83 1.85 5.51
C PHE A 275 23.47 0.88 4.38
N LEU A 276 23.46 1.39 3.14
CA LEU A 276 23.08 0.64 1.95
C LEU A 276 24.09 -0.43 1.53
N GLU A 277 25.36 -0.28 1.94
CA GLU A 277 26.45 -1.23 1.64
C GLU A 277 26.30 -2.59 2.33
N ILE A 278 25.38 -2.72 3.28
CA ILE A 278 25.12 -4.02 3.94
C ILE A 278 24.53 -5.05 2.96
N LEU A 279 23.85 -4.57 1.90
CA LEU A 279 23.19 -5.40 0.90
C LEU A 279 24.06 -5.55 -0.35
N ASP A 280 24.11 -6.76 -0.88
CA ASP A 280 24.60 -7.03 -2.21
C ASP A 280 23.47 -6.86 -3.24
N TRP A 281 23.36 -5.64 -3.78
CA TRP A 281 22.35 -5.24 -4.76
C TRP A 281 22.38 -6.07 -6.05
N HIS A 282 23.49 -6.76 -6.36
CA HIS A 282 23.55 -7.65 -7.52
C HIS A 282 22.58 -8.83 -7.43
N ASN A 283 22.11 -9.19 -6.24
CA ASN A 283 21.18 -10.31 -6.04
C ASN A 283 19.71 -9.93 -6.26
N MET A 284 19.37 -8.64 -6.23
CA MET A 284 17.99 -8.14 -6.26
C MET A 284 17.55 -7.69 -7.66
N ARG A 285 17.98 -8.41 -8.71
CA ARG A 285 17.90 -7.98 -10.13
C ARG A 285 16.48 -7.80 -10.69
N LYS A 286 15.47 -8.32 -10.00
CA LYS A 286 14.07 -8.18 -10.41
C LYS A 286 13.44 -6.85 -9.99
N LEU A 287 14.08 -6.11 -9.06
CA LEU A 287 13.54 -4.85 -8.57
C LEU A 287 13.22 -3.87 -9.69
N THR A 288 11.96 -3.44 -9.71
CA THR A 288 11.43 -2.34 -10.51
C THR A 288 11.19 -1.10 -9.65
N THR A 289 10.86 -1.29 -8.37
CA THR A 289 10.61 -0.19 -7.41
C THR A 289 11.43 -0.41 -6.16
N LEU A 290 12.27 0.57 -5.83
CA LEU A 290 13.00 0.64 -4.56
C LEU A 290 12.73 2.00 -3.91
N ASP A 291 11.94 2.01 -2.83
CA ASP A 291 11.69 3.22 -2.05
C ASP A 291 12.21 3.04 -0.61
N LEU A 292 13.33 3.72 -0.35
CA LEU A 292 13.97 3.81 0.95
C LEU A 292 14.02 5.26 1.46
N SER A 293 13.07 6.10 1.03
CA SER A 293 13.01 7.50 1.43
C SER A 293 12.66 7.68 2.91
N ASN A 294 13.20 8.73 3.55
CA ASN A 294 12.91 9.06 4.94
C ASN A 294 13.14 7.89 5.92
N MET A 295 14.35 7.35 5.90
CA MET A 295 14.74 6.17 6.68
C MET A 295 15.88 6.39 7.68
N ASN A 296 16.37 7.62 7.83
CA ASN A 296 17.59 7.95 8.59
C ASN A 296 18.85 7.19 8.10
N LEU A 297 18.87 6.72 6.85
CA LEU A 297 20.01 5.98 6.28
C LEU A 297 21.26 6.87 6.23
N THR A 298 22.43 6.29 6.52
CA THR A 298 23.74 6.94 6.48
C THR A 298 24.69 6.21 5.52
N GLY A 299 25.90 6.74 5.36
CA GLY A 299 26.91 6.18 4.46
C GLY A 299 26.68 6.58 3.01
N ALA A 300 27.44 5.95 2.11
CA ALA A 300 27.40 6.26 0.68
C ALA A 300 26.32 5.48 -0.07
N ILE A 301 25.96 5.99 -1.25
CA ILE A 301 25.14 5.25 -2.23
C ILE A 301 26.07 4.25 -2.95
N PRO A 302 25.88 2.92 -2.79
CA PRO A 302 26.77 1.94 -3.41
C PRO A 302 26.60 1.92 -4.93
N LYS A 303 27.73 1.78 -5.64
CA LYS A 303 27.76 1.70 -7.11
C LYS A 303 26.94 0.54 -7.67
N SER A 304 26.77 -0.54 -6.91
CA SER A 304 26.02 -1.74 -7.31
C SER A 304 24.51 -1.52 -7.43
N ILE A 305 23.95 -0.41 -6.94
CA ILE A 305 22.55 -0.04 -7.21
C ILE A 305 22.32 0.14 -8.72
N ALA A 306 23.33 0.55 -9.48
CA ALA A 306 23.23 0.68 -10.93
C ALA A 306 23.09 -0.69 -11.66
N ASP A 307 23.25 -1.81 -10.96
CA ASP A 307 23.08 -3.16 -11.52
C ASP A 307 21.64 -3.66 -11.47
N LEU A 308 20.74 -2.91 -10.84
CA LEU A 308 19.30 -3.14 -10.86
C LEU A 308 18.72 -2.76 -12.23
N LYS A 309 19.03 -3.55 -13.27
CA LYS A 309 18.71 -3.21 -14.67
C LYS A 309 17.22 -3.10 -14.99
N LYS A 310 16.32 -3.57 -14.10
CA LYS A 310 14.87 -3.42 -14.24
C LYS A 310 14.29 -2.21 -13.49
N LEU A 311 15.12 -1.48 -12.73
CA LEU A 311 14.68 -0.43 -11.84
C LEU A 311 14.04 0.73 -12.63
N ARG A 312 12.82 1.09 -12.23
CA ARG A 312 12.01 2.19 -12.77
C ARG A 312 11.96 3.35 -11.79
N PHE A 313 11.87 3.05 -10.49
CA PHE A 313 11.81 4.03 -9.42
C PHE A 313 12.90 3.77 -8.37
N LEU A 314 13.66 4.81 -8.04
CA LEU A 314 14.63 4.83 -6.94
C LEU A 314 14.36 6.02 -6.02
N GLY A 315 13.82 5.77 -4.84
CA GLY A 315 13.64 6.76 -3.78
C GLY A 315 14.69 6.57 -2.68
N LEU A 316 15.62 7.51 -2.54
CA LEU A 316 16.59 7.59 -1.44
C LEU A 316 16.55 8.97 -0.75
N ASN A 317 15.57 9.81 -1.08
CA ASN A 317 15.43 11.17 -0.56
C ASN A 317 15.17 11.21 0.94
N ASP A 318 15.43 12.38 1.54
CA ASP A 318 15.17 12.68 2.95
C ASP A 318 15.88 11.70 3.92
N ASN A 319 17.13 11.37 3.61
CA ASN A 319 18.00 10.53 4.44
C ASN A 319 19.22 11.34 4.93
N LYS A 320 20.23 10.66 5.48
CA LYS A 320 21.52 11.23 5.90
C LYS A 320 22.66 10.63 5.06
N LEU A 321 22.38 10.30 3.80
CA LEU A 321 23.37 9.73 2.88
C LEU A 321 24.45 10.78 2.57
N MET A 322 25.68 10.31 2.36
CA MET A 322 26.87 11.15 2.15
C MET A 322 27.74 10.63 1.01
N GLY A 323 28.77 11.40 0.66
CA GLY A 323 29.67 11.06 -0.44
C GLY A 323 29.07 11.38 -1.80
N ASP A 324 29.77 10.93 -2.84
CA ASP A 324 29.43 11.27 -4.22
C ASP A 324 28.28 10.41 -4.76
N ILE A 325 27.52 10.97 -5.69
CA ILE A 325 26.49 10.22 -6.41
C ILE A 325 27.16 9.36 -7.49
N PRO A 326 26.94 8.03 -7.51
CA PRO A 326 27.56 7.16 -8.50
C PRO A 326 27.15 7.52 -9.94
N LYS A 327 28.13 7.91 -10.77
CA LYS A 327 27.90 8.26 -12.18
C LYS A 327 27.21 7.15 -12.98
N ASN A 328 27.46 5.89 -12.65
CA ASN A 328 26.85 4.74 -13.32
C ASN A 328 25.32 4.63 -13.12
N LEU A 329 24.70 5.45 -12.25
CA LEU A 329 23.24 5.54 -12.19
C LEU A 329 22.61 6.02 -13.51
N GLU A 330 23.33 6.77 -14.36
CA GLU A 330 22.83 7.16 -15.69
C GLU A 330 22.60 5.96 -16.62
N ASN A 331 23.24 4.82 -16.33
CA ASN A 331 23.16 3.60 -17.12
C ASN A 331 21.96 2.70 -16.75
N LEU A 332 21.05 3.15 -15.88
CA LEU A 332 19.81 2.44 -15.59
C LEU A 332 18.84 2.59 -16.78
N PRO A 333 18.55 1.51 -17.54
CA PRO A 333 17.89 1.63 -18.84
C PRO A 333 16.43 2.07 -18.71
N TYR A 334 15.71 1.54 -17.73
CA TYR A 334 14.27 1.79 -17.51
C TYR A 334 13.98 2.82 -16.40
N ALA A 335 15.01 3.46 -15.84
CA ALA A 335 14.83 4.46 -14.80
C ALA A 335 13.91 5.59 -15.31
N SER A 336 12.82 5.78 -14.58
CA SER A 336 11.77 6.77 -14.83
C SER A 336 11.80 7.89 -13.79
N ALA A 337 12.17 7.58 -12.54
CA ALA A 337 12.42 8.57 -11.50
C ALA A 337 13.55 8.12 -10.55
N ILE A 338 14.39 9.07 -10.16
CA ILE A 338 15.49 8.91 -9.20
C ILE A 338 15.47 10.11 -8.26
N TYR A 339 15.14 9.88 -6.99
CA TYR A 339 15.02 10.92 -5.97
C TYR A 339 16.10 10.73 -4.89
N LEU A 340 17.02 11.68 -4.83
CA LEU A 340 18.18 11.74 -3.94
C LEU A 340 18.21 13.04 -3.11
N TYR A 341 17.17 13.87 -3.24
CA TYR A 341 17.10 15.17 -2.58
C TYR A 341 17.02 15.05 -1.05
N GLY A 342 17.35 16.13 -0.34
CA GLY A 342 17.27 16.14 1.13
C GLY A 342 18.23 15.16 1.81
N ASN A 343 19.46 15.08 1.33
CA ASN A 343 20.54 14.28 1.90
C ASN A 343 21.77 15.17 2.19
N ASN A 344 22.89 14.56 2.57
CA ASN A 344 24.20 15.22 2.72
C ASN A 344 25.19 14.77 1.62
N LEU A 345 24.70 14.53 0.41
CA LEU A 345 25.52 14.12 -0.73
C LEU A 345 26.42 15.28 -1.16
N THR A 346 27.60 14.94 -1.66
CA THR A 346 28.67 15.88 -2.00
C THR A 346 29.12 15.69 -3.44
N GLY A 347 30.01 16.56 -3.89
CA GLY A 347 30.75 16.39 -5.14
C GLY A 347 30.03 16.96 -6.35
N GLU A 348 30.52 16.59 -7.52
CA GLU A 348 30.05 17.12 -8.79
C GLU A 348 29.14 16.12 -9.52
N LEU A 349 27.99 16.60 -10.00
CA LEU A 349 27.07 15.83 -10.82
C LEU A 349 27.58 15.71 -12.26
N GLN A 350 28.38 14.69 -12.53
CA GLN A 350 29.01 14.43 -13.83
C GLN A 350 28.19 13.53 -14.77
N PHE A 351 26.85 13.57 -14.68
CA PHE A 351 25.97 12.87 -15.62
C PHE A 351 25.93 13.57 -16.99
N SER A 352 25.61 12.80 -18.03
CA SER A 352 25.45 13.32 -19.39
C SER A 352 24.26 14.29 -19.54
N GLU A 353 24.36 15.21 -20.50
CA GLU A 353 23.24 16.10 -20.85
C GLU A 353 21.99 15.32 -21.27
N TRP A 354 22.17 14.21 -22.00
CA TRP A 354 21.08 13.31 -22.36
C TRP A 354 20.36 12.76 -21.14
N PHE A 355 21.09 12.37 -20.08
CA PHE A 355 20.47 11.89 -18.85
C PHE A 355 19.59 12.97 -18.20
N TYR A 356 20.09 14.20 -18.07
CA TYR A 356 19.29 15.28 -17.51
C TYR A 356 18.07 15.62 -18.36
N SER A 357 18.20 15.62 -19.69
CA SER A 357 17.09 15.84 -20.61
C SER A 357 16.02 14.74 -20.51
N LYS A 358 16.43 13.46 -20.47
CA LYS A 358 15.54 12.30 -20.30
C LYS A 358 14.77 12.36 -18.96
N MET A 359 15.47 12.69 -17.89
CA MET A 359 14.90 12.64 -16.54
C MET A 359 14.07 13.88 -16.23
N GLY A 360 14.51 15.07 -16.65
CA GLY A 360 13.88 16.34 -16.29
C GLY A 360 13.70 16.47 -14.78
N ARG A 361 12.49 16.83 -14.34
CA ARG A 361 12.14 16.93 -12.91
C ARG A 361 12.09 15.59 -12.17
N ARG A 362 12.18 14.45 -12.88
CA ARG A 362 12.16 13.12 -12.29
C ARG A 362 13.53 12.67 -11.79
N PHE A 363 14.59 13.46 -12.03
CA PHE A 363 15.85 13.35 -11.30
C PHE A 363 15.90 14.48 -10.27
N GLY A 364 15.76 14.12 -8.99
CA GLY A 364 15.75 15.08 -7.89
C GLY A 364 16.99 14.95 -7.02
N ALA A 365 17.87 15.96 -7.03
CA ALA A 365 19.07 15.98 -6.21
C ALA A 365 19.24 17.28 -5.40
N TRP A 366 18.20 18.13 -5.38
CA TRP A 366 18.20 19.39 -4.62
C TRP A 366 18.29 19.15 -3.10
N GLY A 367 18.55 20.19 -2.33
CA GLY A 367 18.65 20.06 -0.87
C GLY A 367 19.86 19.24 -0.39
N ASN A 368 20.86 19.03 -1.25
CA ASN A 368 22.20 18.57 -0.89
C ASN A 368 23.15 19.78 -0.98
N GLU A 369 23.60 20.33 0.16
CA GLU A 369 24.28 21.64 0.20
C GLU A 369 25.62 21.68 -0.54
N ASN A 370 26.38 20.59 -0.44
CA ASN A 370 27.72 20.43 -1.00
C ASN A 370 27.74 19.74 -2.38
N LEU A 371 26.57 19.63 -3.01
CA LEU A 371 26.41 19.03 -4.32
C LEU A 371 26.22 20.12 -5.36
N CYS A 372 26.96 20.02 -6.46
CA CYS A 372 26.88 20.99 -7.55
C CYS A 372 26.98 20.33 -8.92
N TYR A 373 26.59 21.03 -9.99
CA TYR A 373 26.82 20.56 -11.37
C TYR A 373 27.90 21.39 -12.08
N PRO A 374 28.74 20.75 -12.91
CA PRO A 374 29.92 21.38 -13.50
C PRO A 374 29.59 22.41 -14.60
N ILE A 375 30.49 23.38 -14.77
CA ILE A 375 30.40 24.44 -15.79
C ILE A 375 30.74 23.87 -17.17
N GLY A 376 29.92 24.16 -18.19
CA GLY A 376 30.24 23.86 -19.60
C GLY A 376 29.92 22.43 -20.07
N LEU A 377 29.38 21.57 -19.20
CA LEU A 377 29.01 20.19 -19.53
C LEU A 377 27.55 20.03 -20.01
N VAL A 378 26.72 21.07 -19.85
CA VAL A 378 25.26 20.98 -20.02
C VAL A 378 24.70 22.29 -20.56
N SER A 379 23.81 22.25 -21.56
CA SER A 379 23.02 23.43 -21.99
C SER A 379 22.24 24.01 -20.80
N THR A 380 22.01 25.34 -20.79
CA THR A 380 21.23 26.04 -19.75
C THR A 380 19.82 25.48 -19.58
N SER A 381 19.28 24.78 -20.59
CA SER A 381 17.96 24.16 -20.57
C SER A 381 17.91 22.77 -19.93
N ASN A 382 19.04 22.06 -19.82
CA ASN A 382 19.10 20.64 -19.43
C ASN A 382 19.81 20.42 -18.09
N VAL A 383 19.73 21.37 -17.15
CA VAL A 383 20.41 21.29 -15.85
C VAL A 383 19.59 20.54 -14.79
N PRO A 384 20.22 19.90 -13.80
CA PRO A 384 19.51 19.26 -12.69
C PRO A 384 18.72 20.30 -11.88
N TYR A 385 17.40 20.09 -11.78
CA TYR A 385 16.50 21.04 -11.13
C TYR A 385 16.86 21.23 -9.65
N GLY A 386 16.99 22.50 -9.24
CA GLY A 386 17.22 22.88 -7.83
C GLY A 386 18.63 22.59 -7.29
N VAL A 387 19.59 22.20 -8.14
CA VAL A 387 21.01 22.05 -7.76
C VAL A 387 21.80 23.26 -8.23
N LYS A 388 22.76 23.72 -7.43
CA LYS A 388 23.59 24.90 -7.75
C LYS A 388 24.71 24.53 -8.73
N GLN A 389 25.17 25.49 -9.51
CA GLN A 389 26.37 25.32 -10.33
C GLN A 389 27.62 25.34 -9.44
N CYS A 390 28.64 24.55 -9.78
CA CYS A 390 29.90 24.54 -9.02
C CYS A 390 30.59 25.91 -9.09
N GLN A 391 31.02 26.43 -7.94
CA GLN A 391 31.84 27.65 -7.89
C GLN A 391 33.28 27.30 -8.27
N GLN A 392 33.88 28.08 -9.17
CA GLN A 392 35.34 28.05 -9.34
C GLN A 392 35.95 28.75 -8.12
N GLU A 393 36.80 28.07 -7.36
CA GLU A 393 37.71 28.76 -6.43
C GLU A 393 38.63 29.65 -7.27
N LEU A 394 38.27 30.93 -7.37
CA LEU A 394 39.22 31.98 -7.73
C LEU A 394 40.19 32.12 -6.56
N ASN A 395 41.25 31.31 -6.55
CA ASN A 395 42.44 31.58 -5.75
C ASN A 395 43.11 32.84 -6.31
N ILE A 396 42.60 34.02 -5.90
CA ILE A 396 43.31 35.27 -6.10
C ILE A 396 44.46 35.27 -5.08
N ILE A 397 45.61 34.74 -5.51
CA ILE A 397 46.90 35.09 -4.91
C ILE A 397 47.08 36.58 -5.22
N MET A 398 46.73 37.45 -4.28
CA MET A 398 47.17 38.84 -4.30
C MET A 398 48.57 38.88 -3.72
N ASP A 399 49.56 38.87 -4.61
CA ASP A 399 50.86 39.45 -4.32
C ASP A 399 51.17 40.57 -5.33
N LEU A 400 51.87 41.59 -4.83
CA LEU A 400 52.36 42.82 -5.48
C LEU A 400 51.43 44.04 -5.55
N ASP A 401 51.41 44.74 -4.40
CA ASP A 401 51.98 46.08 -4.24
C ASP A 401 51.91 47.04 -5.45
N THR A 402 51.05 48.05 -5.36
CA THR A 402 51.38 49.42 -5.80
C THR A 402 50.41 50.42 -5.18
N LYS A 403 50.97 51.31 -4.33
CA LYS A 403 50.32 52.54 -3.85
C LYS A 403 50.04 53.50 -5.01
N SER A 404 48.78 53.92 -5.18
CA SER A 404 48.46 55.32 -5.50
C SER A 404 47.02 55.68 -5.11
N LYS A 405 46.87 56.91 -4.64
CA LYS A 405 45.73 57.50 -3.91
C LYS A 405 44.56 57.92 -4.81
N LEU A 406 43.36 57.92 -4.18
CA LEU A 406 42.21 58.83 -4.33
C LEU A 406 41.41 58.79 -5.64
N VAL A 407 40.08 58.56 -5.55
CA VAL A 407 39.03 59.61 -5.54
C VAL A 407 37.68 58.97 -5.18
N ASN A 408 36.93 59.66 -4.31
CA ASN A 408 35.53 59.40 -3.97
C ASN A 408 34.60 59.58 -5.18
N GLY A 409 33.67 58.65 -5.37
CA GLY A 409 32.56 58.79 -6.32
C GLY A 409 31.38 57.93 -5.90
N SER A 410 30.49 58.49 -5.09
CA SER A 410 29.16 57.95 -4.84
C SER A 410 28.31 58.04 -6.11
N LEU A 411 27.66 56.95 -6.52
CA LEU A 411 26.42 57.01 -7.28
C LEU A 411 25.58 55.74 -7.02
N LEU A 412 24.36 56.03 -6.57
CA LEU A 412 23.24 55.13 -6.29
C LEU A 412 22.97 54.13 -7.42
N ASN A 413 22.49 52.93 -7.06
CA ASN A 413 21.25 52.43 -7.66
C ASN A 413 20.55 51.35 -6.80
N SER A 414 19.39 51.78 -6.30
CA SER A 414 18.12 51.06 -6.14
C SER A 414 18.12 49.61 -5.65
N GLN A 415 17.82 49.45 -4.37
CA GLN A 415 17.02 48.34 -3.87
C GLN A 415 15.59 48.45 -4.45
N SER A 416 15.16 47.44 -5.22
CA SER A 416 13.75 47.11 -5.40
C SER A 416 13.42 45.90 -4.55
N SER A 417 13.04 46.18 -3.31
CA SER A 417 12.18 45.32 -2.52
C SER A 417 10.79 45.35 -3.16
N MET A 418 10.35 44.23 -3.72
CA MET A 418 8.92 43.96 -3.92
C MET A 418 8.61 42.67 -3.20
N GLY A 419 8.16 42.84 -1.95
CA GLY A 419 7.49 41.79 -1.22
C GLY A 419 6.22 41.37 -1.95
N TYR A 420 6.01 40.06 -2.02
CA TYR A 420 4.68 39.49 -2.18
C TYR A 420 4.41 38.59 -0.99
N LEU A 421 3.17 38.71 -0.53
CA LEU A 421 2.66 38.20 0.73
C LEU A 421 2.82 36.69 0.85
N ASN A 422 3.25 36.25 2.02
CA ASN A 422 2.99 34.91 2.52
C ASN A 422 1.49 34.75 2.74
N ASP A 423 0.83 34.06 1.83
CA ASP A 423 -0.48 33.46 2.09
C ASP A 423 -0.28 31.98 2.43
N TYR A 424 -0.80 31.58 3.59
CA TYR A 424 -0.66 30.25 4.16
C TYR A 424 -1.54 29.26 3.38
N GLY A 425 -0.95 28.57 2.42
CA GLY A 425 -1.56 27.44 1.70
C GLY A 425 -0.97 26.09 2.11
N ILE A 426 -1.27 25.63 3.32
CA ILE A 426 -1.05 24.23 3.72
C ILE A 426 -2.18 23.39 3.09
N TRP A 427 -1.84 22.20 2.62
CA TRP A 427 -2.70 21.16 2.00
C TRP A 427 -2.85 21.20 0.47
N ARG A 428 -1.91 20.58 -0.29
CA ARG A 428 -2.21 19.75 -1.49
C ARG A 428 -1.02 19.08 -2.22
N SER A 429 0.09 18.74 -1.55
CA SER A 429 1.20 18.00 -2.21
C SER A 429 1.34 16.53 -1.79
N TYR A 430 0.68 16.07 -0.73
CA TYR A 430 0.85 14.70 -0.22
C TYR A 430 -0.05 13.63 -0.86
N VAL A 431 -1.01 14.01 -1.70
CA VAL A 431 -1.97 13.06 -2.29
C VAL A 431 -1.51 12.53 -3.65
N VAL A 432 -0.66 13.24 -4.38
CA VAL A 432 -0.29 12.84 -5.76
C VAL A 432 0.76 11.72 -5.79
N GLU A 433 1.60 11.58 -4.76
CA GLU A 433 2.60 10.50 -4.68
C GLU A 433 1.99 9.15 -4.30
N LEU A 434 0.92 9.13 -3.51
CA LEU A 434 0.23 7.89 -3.13
C LEU A 434 -0.54 7.27 -4.32
N PHE A 435 -1.06 8.10 -5.23
CA PHE A 435 -1.85 7.63 -6.37
C PHE A 435 -1.01 6.91 -7.45
N MET A 436 0.28 7.24 -7.62
CA MET A 436 1.13 6.55 -8.59
C MET A 436 1.54 5.14 -8.14
N VAL A 437 1.65 4.92 -6.82
CA VAL A 437 1.92 3.59 -6.24
C VAL A 437 0.65 2.73 -6.22
N ILE A 438 -0.51 3.32 -5.93
CA ILE A 438 -1.80 2.62 -5.95
C ILE A 438 -2.19 2.15 -7.38
N LEU A 439 -1.82 2.90 -8.43
CA LEU A 439 -2.08 2.49 -9.83
C LEU A 439 -1.24 1.28 -10.29
N LEU A 440 -0.18 0.90 -9.56
CA LEU A 440 0.60 -0.32 -9.82
C LEU A 440 0.13 -1.52 -8.99
N LEU A 441 -0.64 -1.29 -7.92
CA LEU A 441 -1.14 -2.33 -7.01
C LEU A 441 -2.41 -3.06 -7.50
N LEU A 442 -3.11 -2.50 -8.50
CA LEU A 442 -4.43 -2.98 -8.96
C LEU A 442 -4.46 -3.62 -10.36
N ASN A 443 -3.30 -3.95 -10.96
CA ASN A 443 -3.24 -4.83 -12.13
C ASN A 443 -2.46 -6.12 -11.83
#